data_AF-A0A836BGK4-F1
#
_entry.id   AF-A0A836BGK4-F1
#
_cell.length_a   1.000
_cell.length_b   1.000
_cell.length_c   1.000
_cell.angle_alpha   90.00
_cell.angle_beta   90.00
_cell.angle_gamma   90.00
#
_symmetry.space_group_name_H-M   'P 1'
#
loop_
_entity.id
_entity.type
_entity.pdbx_description
1 polymer ?
#
loop_
_entity_poly.entity_id
_entity_poly.type
_entity_poly.pdbx_seq_one_letter_code
_entity_poly.pdbx_strand_id
1 'polypeptide(L)'
;MSKTVVFAFFVSMLIIFGTSFPAWAAQLDARINPDVNSSPVEIKYQRTVFIEYNEGGEIAGELRATSWFVEVSEDITNPGVADLMNRINQKLLRDGSVSKFTDLNVDYTAQLTGRGLVHLLITN
;
A
#
# COMPACT_ATOMS: atom_id res chain seq x y z
N MET A 1 24.67 7.43 13.32
CA MET A 1 23.42 7.40 12.53
C MET A 1 22.46 8.42 13.14
N SER A 2 21.83 9.28 12.34
CA SER A 2 20.85 10.26 12.84
C SER A 2 19.58 9.54 13.33
N LYS A 3 18.91 10.07 14.37
CA LYS A 3 17.65 9.52 14.92
C LYS A 3 16.56 9.41 13.83
N THR A 4 16.52 10.37 12.91
CA THR A 4 15.60 10.38 11.76
C THR A 4 15.85 9.20 10.82
N VAL A 5 17.12 8.80 10.62
CA VAL A 5 17.48 7.66 9.76
C VAL A 5 17.03 6.35 10.41
N VAL A 6 17.16 6.23 11.73
CA VAL A 6 16.69 5.04 12.49
C VAL A 6 15.17 4.94 12.44
N PHE A 7 14.47 6.07 12.60
CA PHE A 7 13.01 6.12 12.52
C PHE A 7 12.49 5.77 11.13
N ALA A 8 13.06 6.36 10.07
CA ALA A 8 12.72 6.04 8.69
C ALA A 8 12.92 4.54 8.41
N PHE A 9 14.04 3.98 8.84
CA PHE A 9 14.31 2.55 8.69
C PHE A 9 13.26 1.68 9.41
N PHE A 10 12.88 2.04 10.63
CA PHE A 10 11.87 1.32 11.40
C PHE A 10 10.49 1.38 10.73
N VAL A 11 10.08 2.55 10.22
CA VAL A 11 8.81 2.72 9.49
C VAL A 11 8.81 1.92 8.18
N SER A 12 9.90 1.96 7.40
CA SER A 12 10.03 1.14 6.19
C SER A 12 9.92 -0.35 6.51
N MET A 13 10.57 -0.80 7.58
CA MET A 13 10.51 -2.19 8.04
C MET A 13 9.08 -2.56 8.45
N LEU A 14 8.40 -1.71 9.24
CA LEU A 14 7.00 -1.92 9.62
C LEU A 14 6.06 -2.01 8.40
N ILE A 15 6.28 -1.20 7.37
CA ILE A 15 5.50 -1.25 6.13
C ILE A 15 5.75 -2.59 5.41
N ILE A 16 7.00 -2.98 5.20
CA ILE A 16 7.37 -4.22 4.47
C ILE A 16 6.84 -5.47 5.20
N PHE A 17 7.11 -5.59 6.51
CA PHE A 17 6.63 -6.72 7.30
C PHE A 17 5.12 -6.65 7.51
N GLY A 18 4.56 -5.45 7.63
CA GLY A 18 3.13 -5.20 7.64
C GLY A 18 2.46 -5.78 6.40
N THR A 19 2.91 -5.43 5.19
CA THR A 19 2.30 -5.87 3.92
C THR A 19 2.32 -7.38 3.68
N SER A 20 3.05 -8.15 4.49
CA SER A 20 3.15 -9.62 4.39
C SER A 20 1.97 -10.38 5.01
N PHE A 21 1.13 -9.71 5.83
CA PHE A 21 -0.07 -10.34 6.38
C PHE A 21 -1.22 -10.30 5.35
N PRO A 22 -2.00 -11.39 5.21
CA PRO A 22 -3.11 -11.44 4.24
C PRO A 22 -4.07 -10.28 4.48
N ALA A 23 -4.32 -9.48 3.44
CA ALA A 23 -5.33 -8.43 3.48
C ALA A 23 -6.71 -9.09 3.52
N TRP A 24 -7.43 -8.96 4.64
CA TRP A 24 -8.77 -9.54 4.81
C TRP A 24 -9.87 -8.77 4.06
N ALA A 25 -9.53 -7.68 3.35
CA ALA A 25 -10.44 -6.85 2.58
C ALA A 25 -9.87 -6.52 1.19
N ALA A 26 -9.60 -7.56 0.39
CA ALA A 26 -9.35 -7.38 -1.03
C ALA A 26 -10.69 -7.31 -1.77
N GLN A 27 -10.91 -6.26 -2.56
CA GLN A 27 -12.07 -6.16 -3.45
C GLN A 27 -11.62 -6.49 -4.88
N LEU A 28 -12.31 -7.45 -5.50
CA LEU A 28 -12.13 -7.82 -6.90
C LEU A 28 -13.37 -7.37 -7.68
N ASP A 29 -13.18 -6.48 -8.67
CA ASP A 29 -14.19 -6.15 -9.67
C ASP A 29 -13.71 -6.68 -11.03
N ALA A 30 -14.48 -7.59 -11.61
CA ALA A 30 -14.18 -8.20 -12.91
C ALA A 30 -15.39 -8.08 -13.81
N ARG A 31 -15.23 -7.43 -14.95
CA ARG A 31 -16.29 -7.25 -15.94
C ARG A 31 -16.02 -8.15 -17.13
N ILE A 32 -16.58 -9.36 -17.08
CA ILE A 32 -16.43 -10.36 -18.13
C ILE A 32 -17.50 -10.14 -19.19
N ASN A 33 -17.08 -9.81 -20.40
CA ASN A 33 -17.96 -9.77 -21.57
C ASN A 33 -17.67 -11.01 -22.45
N PRO A 34 -18.64 -11.93 -22.61
CA PRO A 34 -18.43 -13.18 -23.36
C PRO A 34 -18.28 -12.97 -24.88
N ASP A 35 -18.62 -11.79 -25.39
CA ASP A 35 -18.53 -11.46 -26.82
C ASP A 35 -17.14 -10.92 -27.21
N VAL A 36 -16.21 -10.77 -26.25
CA VAL A 36 -14.85 -10.25 -26.47
C VAL A 36 -13.79 -11.12 -25.83
N ASN A 37 -12.64 -11.25 -26.49
CA ASN A 37 -11.54 -12.11 -26.06
C ASN A 37 -10.69 -11.54 -24.90
N SER A 38 -11.07 -10.37 -24.37
CA SER A 38 -10.35 -9.69 -23.28
C SER A 38 -11.34 -8.99 -22.36
N SER A 39 -11.07 -8.97 -21.06
CA SER A 39 -11.93 -8.33 -20.06
C SER A 39 -11.09 -7.61 -19.02
N PRO A 40 -11.43 -6.36 -18.65
CA PRO A 40 -10.72 -5.64 -17.60
C PRO A 40 -11.03 -6.26 -16.23
N VAL A 41 -10.00 -6.27 -15.38
CA VAL A 41 -10.08 -6.73 -13.98
C VAL A 41 -9.37 -5.70 -13.11
N GLU A 42 -10.02 -5.31 -12.03
CA GLU A 42 -9.48 -4.39 -11.03
C GLU A 42 -9.43 -5.09 -9.67
N ILE A 43 -8.28 -5.01 -9.01
CA ILE A 43 -8.08 -5.56 -7.66
C ILE A 43 -7.65 -4.43 -6.73
N LYS A 44 -8.46 -4.13 -5.72
CA LYS A 44 -8.18 -3.10 -4.73
C LYS A 44 -7.75 -3.73 -3.42
N TYR A 45 -6.62 -3.26 -2.90
CA TYR A 45 -6.12 -3.59 -1.58
C TYR A 45 -6.02 -2.32 -0.76
N GLN A 46 -6.70 -2.27 0.37
CA GLN A 46 -6.56 -1.19 1.33
C GLN A 46 -6.07 -1.74 2.66
N ARG A 47 -5.09 -1.06 3.24
CA ARG A 47 -4.57 -1.40 4.57
C ARG A 47 -4.36 -0.14 5.40
N THR A 48 -4.87 -0.20 6.63
CA THR A 48 -4.62 0.82 7.65
C THR A 48 -3.80 0.20 8.77
N VAL A 49 -2.72 0.86 9.17
CA VAL A 49 -1.90 0.47 10.32
C VAL A 49 -1.98 1.57 11.36
N PHE A 50 -2.36 1.21 12.58
CA PHE A 50 -2.36 2.12 13.72
C PHE A 50 -1.07 1.92 14.51
N ILE A 51 -0.31 2.99 14.69
CA ILE A 51 0.90 2.99 15.51
C ILE A 51 0.57 3.78 16.78
N GLU A 52 0.45 3.08 17.91
CA GLU A 52 0.24 3.71 19.20
C GLU A 52 1.58 4.09 19.84
N TYR A 53 1.66 5.31 20.35
CA TYR A 53 2.83 5.83 21.05
C TYR A 53 2.39 6.76 22.19
N ASN A 54 3.24 6.85 23.22
CA ASN A 54 2.98 7.70 24.39
C ASN A 54 3.15 9.17 24.05
N GLU A 55 2.27 10.01 24.61
CA GLU A 55 2.42 11.46 24.57
C GLU A 55 3.72 11.88 25.26
N GLY A 56 4.52 12.72 24.60
CA GLY A 56 5.82 13.17 25.09
C GLY A 56 7.01 12.24 24.78
N GLY A 57 6.79 11.09 24.14
CA GLY A 57 7.89 10.24 23.63
C GLY A 57 8.55 10.81 22.37
N GLU A 58 9.73 10.29 22.00
CA GLU A 58 10.47 10.76 20.81
C GLU A 58 9.64 10.62 19.52
N ILE A 59 8.90 9.51 19.35
CA ILE A 59 8.02 9.28 18.19
C ILE A 59 6.89 10.33 18.14
N ALA A 60 6.34 10.71 19.30
CA ALA A 60 5.31 11.74 19.37
C ALA A 60 5.86 13.12 18.98
N GLY A 61 7.16 13.37 19.20
CA GLY A 61 7.85 14.57 18.73
C GLY A 61 8.04 14.56 17.21
N GLU A 62 8.57 13.47 16.67
CA GLU A 62 8.86 13.33 15.22
C GLU A 62 7.59 13.31 14.35
N LEU A 63 6.51 12.68 14.80
CA LEU A 63 5.27 12.59 14.04
C LEU A 63 4.33 13.79 14.26
N ARG A 64 4.66 14.71 15.17
CA ARG A 64 3.77 15.83 15.52
C ARG A 64 3.50 16.70 14.30
N ALA A 65 2.21 16.96 14.03
CA ALA A 65 1.77 17.76 12.89
C ALA A 65 2.36 17.32 11.52
N THR A 66 2.85 16.08 11.43
CA THR A 66 3.45 15.55 10.21
C THR A 66 2.40 14.79 9.41
N SER A 67 2.36 15.08 8.11
CA SER A 67 1.59 14.34 7.12
C SER A 67 2.52 13.96 5.98
N TRP A 68 2.56 12.68 5.65
CA TRP A 68 3.25 12.18 4.48
C TRP A 68 2.24 11.56 3.54
N PHE A 69 2.34 11.91 2.27
CA PHE A 69 1.50 11.39 1.21
C PHE A 69 2.39 10.98 0.05
N VAL A 70 2.21 9.75 -0.42
CA VAL A 70 2.90 9.18 -1.57
C VAL A 70 1.83 8.62 -2.48
N GLU A 71 1.90 8.99 -3.76
CA GLU A 71 1.04 8.48 -4.81
C GLU A 71 1.91 8.14 -6.01
N VAL A 72 1.77 6.91 -6.50
CA VAL A 72 2.56 6.34 -7.59
C VAL A 72 1.61 5.58 -8.49
N SER A 73 1.75 5.77 -9.80
CA SER A 73 1.03 5.02 -10.83
C SER A 73 2.05 4.56 -11.85
N GLU A 74 2.19 3.24 -12.02
CA GLU A 74 3.22 2.63 -12.85
C GLU A 74 2.60 1.54 -13.73
N ASP A 75 3.12 1.41 -14.94
CA ASP A 75 2.68 0.40 -15.91
C ASP A 75 3.80 -0.63 -16.17
N ILE A 76 3.58 -1.51 -17.15
CA ILE A 76 4.54 -2.56 -17.54
C ILE A 76 5.90 -2.04 -18.04
N THR A 77 6.08 -0.74 -18.28
CA THR A 77 7.41 -0.17 -18.59
C THR A 77 8.32 -0.18 -17.36
N ASN A 78 7.75 -0.25 -16.16
CA ASN A 78 8.47 -0.46 -14.92
C ASN A 78 8.85 -1.94 -14.77
N PRO A 79 10.14 -2.29 -14.61
CA PRO A 79 10.58 -3.68 -14.46
C PRO A 79 9.91 -4.43 -13.29
N GLY A 80 9.57 -3.72 -12.21
CA GLY A 80 8.88 -4.30 -11.06
C GLY A 80 7.44 -4.69 -11.37
N VAL A 81 6.72 -3.84 -12.11
CA VAL A 81 5.34 -4.14 -12.56
C VAL A 81 5.34 -5.27 -13.58
N ALA A 82 6.31 -5.29 -14.51
CA ALA A 82 6.48 -6.39 -15.45
C ALA A 82 6.76 -7.74 -14.74
N ASP A 83 7.64 -7.75 -13.73
CA ASP A 83 7.89 -8.95 -12.92
C ASP A 83 6.63 -9.39 -12.14
N LEU A 84 5.88 -8.44 -11.57
CA LEU A 84 4.61 -8.73 -10.90
C LEU A 84 3.61 -9.41 -11.85
N MET A 85 3.39 -8.86 -13.05
CA MET A 85 2.51 -9.46 -14.05
C MET A 85 2.96 -10.88 -14.40
N ASN A 86 4.27 -11.10 -14.58
CA ASN A 86 4.83 -12.41 -14.86
C ASN A 86 4.57 -13.41 -13.72
N ARG A 87 4.73 -13.00 -12.46
CA ARG A 87 4.43 -13.86 -11.29
C ARG A 87 2.96 -14.20 -11.19
N ILE A 88 2.07 -13.25 -11.46
CA ILE A 88 0.62 -13.49 -11.49
C ILE A 88 0.30 -14.52 -12.57
N ASN A 89 0.81 -14.33 -13.79
CA ASN A 89 0.60 -15.27 -14.90
C ASN A 89 1.17 -16.66 -14.61
N GLN A 90 2.34 -16.76 -13.98
CA GLN A 90 2.91 -18.04 -13.55
C GLN A 90 2.02 -18.74 -12.52
N LYS A 91 1.47 -17.99 -11.56
CA LYS A 91 0.53 -18.55 -10.59
C LYS A 91 -0.76 -19.01 -11.26
N LEU A 92 -1.36 -18.20 -12.13
CA LEU A 92 -2.56 -18.57 -12.89
C LEU A 92 -2.34 -19.85 -13.70
N LEU A 93 -1.22 -19.95 -14.41
CA LEU A 93 -0.87 -21.13 -15.19
C LEU A 93 -0.75 -22.39 -14.31
N ARG A 94 -0.08 -22.27 -13.16
CA ARG A 94 0.04 -23.38 -12.18
C ARG A 94 -1.31 -23.79 -11.61
N ASP A 95 -2.22 -22.84 -11.44
CA ASP A 95 -3.58 -23.07 -10.97
C ASP A 95 -4.51 -23.57 -12.11
N GLY A 96 -3.99 -23.82 -13.32
CA GLY A 96 -4.72 -24.40 -14.46
C GLY A 96 -5.44 -23.39 -15.35
N SER A 97 -5.23 -22.09 -15.15
CA SER A 97 -5.80 -21.05 -16.02
C SER A 97 -5.15 -21.09 -17.40
N VAL A 98 -5.98 -20.99 -18.44
CA VAL A 98 -5.54 -20.78 -19.83
C VAL A 98 -5.46 -19.30 -20.20
N SER A 99 -5.98 -18.43 -19.34
CA SER A 99 -5.97 -16.97 -19.51
C SER A 99 -4.77 -16.34 -18.82
N LYS A 100 -4.25 -15.27 -19.43
CA LYS A 100 -3.12 -14.48 -18.92
C LYS A 100 -3.43 -12.99 -18.98
N PHE A 101 -2.81 -12.23 -18.09
CA PHE A 101 -2.72 -10.79 -18.19
C PHE A 101 -1.71 -10.42 -19.28
N THR A 102 -2.10 -9.49 -20.16
CA THR A 102 -1.25 -8.91 -21.21
C THR A 102 -0.88 -7.46 -20.93
N ASP A 103 -1.56 -6.85 -19.98
CA ASP A 103 -1.37 -5.47 -19.56
C ASP A 103 -1.64 -5.37 -18.05
N LEU A 104 -0.95 -4.45 -17.38
CA LEU A 104 -1.04 -4.25 -15.94
C LEU A 104 -0.61 -2.84 -15.56
N ASN A 105 -1.51 -2.12 -14.90
CA ASN A 105 -1.21 -0.88 -14.20
C ASN A 105 -1.31 -1.11 -12.68
N VAL A 106 -0.42 -0.47 -11.94
CA VAL A 106 -0.39 -0.51 -10.47
C VAL A 106 -0.46 0.90 -9.94
N ASP A 107 -1.57 1.20 -9.29
CA ASP A 107 -1.78 2.44 -8.55
C ASP A 107 -1.54 2.17 -7.06
N TYR A 108 -0.64 2.95 -6.46
CA TYR A 108 -0.29 2.86 -5.05
C TYR A 108 -0.37 4.23 -4.39
N THR A 109 -1.22 4.32 -3.37
CA THR A 109 -1.32 5.49 -2.50
C THR A 109 -1.01 5.10 -1.07
N ALA A 110 -0.13 5.84 -0.42
CA ALA A 110 0.18 5.71 0.99
C ALA A 110 0.05 7.06 1.68
N GLN A 111 -0.62 7.06 2.83
CA GLN A 111 -0.76 8.22 3.69
C GLN A 111 -0.34 7.86 5.12
N LEU A 112 0.51 8.70 5.72
CA LEU A 112 0.82 8.66 7.13
C LEU A 112 0.42 9.99 7.75
N THR A 113 -0.40 9.92 8.79
CA THR A 113 -0.86 11.09 9.54
C THR A 113 -0.48 10.91 11.00
N GLY A 114 0.35 11.81 11.54
CA GLY A 114 0.65 11.87 12.97
C GLY A 114 -0.47 12.53 13.78
N ARG A 115 -0.43 12.40 15.11
CA ARG A 115 -1.41 13.06 15.98
C ARG A 115 -1.30 14.59 15.88
N GLY A 116 -2.46 15.23 15.84
CA GLY A 116 -2.56 16.70 15.92
C GLY A 116 -2.18 17.23 17.30
N LEU A 117 -2.01 18.55 17.40
CA LEU A 117 -1.85 19.20 18.69
C LEU A 117 -3.18 19.13 19.46
N VAL A 118 -3.20 18.46 20.61
CA VAL A 118 -4.31 18.64 21.57
C VAL A 118 -4.14 20.03 22.16
N HIS A 119 -4.78 21.03 21.56
CA HIS A 119 -4.99 22.30 22.22
C HIS A 119 -6.15 22.07 23.21
N LEU A 120 -5.82 21.86 24.49
CA LEU A 120 -6.79 22.01 25.57
C LEU A 120 -7.29 23.46 25.48
N LEU A 121 -8.47 23.66 24.90
CA LEU A 121 -9.22 24.89 25.04
C LEU A 121 -9.62 24.98 26.51
N ILE A 122 -8.76 25.58 27.33
CA ILE A 122 -9.15 26.09 28.64
C ILE A 122 -9.90 27.39 28.34
N THR A 123 -11.21 27.28 28.10
CA THR A 123 -12.11 28.43 28.22
C THR A 123 -12.21 28.79 29.70
N ASN A 124 -11.72 29.99 30.02
CA ASN A 124 -11.85 30.67 31.31
C ASN A 124 -13.28 31.18 31.50
#